data_AF-A0AAW5N3D0-F1
#
_entry.id   AF-A0AAW5N3D0-F1
#
_cell.length_a   1.000
_cell.length_b   1.000
_cell.length_c   1.000
_cell.angle_alpha   90.00
_cell.angle_beta   90.00
_cell.angle_gamma   90.00
#
_symmetry.space_group_name_H-M   'P 1'
#
loop_
_entity.id
_entity.type
_entity.pdbx_description
1 polymer ?
#
loop_
_entity_poly.entity_id
_entity_poly.type
_entity_poly.pdbx_seq_one_letter_code
_entity_poly.pdbx_strand_id
1 'polypeptide(L)' 'MLRLINYYRVRGHQAAKLDPLGLTVVPAIPDLDPAFHGLTPDDMDTVFNTGTLAAADRMPLREILRIVKAVYT' A
#
# COMPACT_ATOMS: atom_id res chain seq x y z
N MET A 1 10.59 -1.10 1.64
CA MET A 1 9.66 -0.63 0.59
C MET A 1 9.18 -1.71 -0.38
N LEU A 2 10.07 -2.44 -1.06
CA LEU A 2 9.66 -3.43 -2.08
C LEU A 2 8.71 -4.53 -1.56
N ARG A 3 8.89 -4.96 -0.30
CA ARG A 3 7.99 -5.90 0.38
C ARG A 3 6.56 -5.36 0.48
N LEU A 4 6.39 -4.12 0.95
CA LEU A 4 5.08 -3.47 1.06
C LEU A 4 4.35 -3.43 -0.30
N ILE A 5 5.03 -2.99 -1.36
CA ILE A 5 4.46 -2.97 -2.72
C ILE A 5 4.02 -4.37 -3.16
N ASN A 6 4.83 -5.40 -2.88
CA ASN A 6 4.49 -6.78 -3.20
C ASN A 6 3.26 -7.28 -2.41
N TYR A 7 3.14 -6.93 -1.13
CA TYR A 7 1.95 -7.29 -0.35
C TYR A 7 0.68 -6.61 -0.85
N TYR A 8 0.73 -5.35 -1.31
CA TYR A 8 -0.41 -4.74 -2.00
C TYR A 8 -0.81 -5.50 -3.26
N ARG A 9 0.16 -5.98 -4.06
CA ARG A 9 -0.11 -6.80 -5.26
C ARG A 9 -0.80 -8.13 -4.95
N VAL A 10 -0.34 -8.83 -3.91
CA VAL A 10 -0.79 -10.18 -3.59
C VAL A 10 -2.06 -10.17 -2.75
N ARG A 11 -2.17 -9.22 -1.81
CA ARG A 11 -3.21 -9.20 -0.76
C ARG A 11 -4.08 -7.96 -0.75
N GLY A 12 -3.79 -6.94 -1.55
CA GLY A 12 -4.58 -5.70 -1.58
C GLY A 12 -6.07 -5.94 -1.84
N HIS A 13 -6.39 -6.90 -2.70
CA HIS A 13 -7.78 -7.26 -3.03
C HIS A 13 -8.60 -7.71 -1.82
N GLN A 14 -7.97 -8.20 -0.75
CA GLN A 14 -8.65 -8.58 0.50
C GLN A 14 -9.07 -7.35 1.32
N ALA A 15 -8.40 -6.22 1.12
CA ALA A 15 -8.73 -4.93 1.72
C ALA A 15 -9.61 -4.05 0.80
N ALA A 16 -9.97 -4.56 -0.38
CA ALA A 16 -10.66 -3.77 -1.38
C ALA A 16 -12.13 -3.54 -1.06
N LYS A 17 -12.64 -2.34 -1.34
CA LYS A 17 -14.04 -1.97 -1.09
C LYS A 17 -14.95 -2.43 -2.23
N LEU A 18 -15.16 -3.75 -2.31
CA LEU A 18 -15.97 -4.37 -3.36
C LEU A 18 -17.46 -4.44 -3.02
N ASP A 19 -17.82 -4.30 -1.74
CA ASP A 19 -19.21 -4.35 -1.28
C ASP A 19 -19.83 -2.94 -1.28
N PRO A 20 -20.74 -2.62 -2.23
CA PRO A 20 -21.38 -1.31 -2.30
C PRO A 20 -22.34 -1.05 -1.14
N LEU A 21 -22.78 -2.09 -0.43
CA LEU A 21 -23.67 -1.97 0.73
C LEU A 21 -22.89 -1.79 2.04
N GLY A 22 -21.58 -2.06 2.03
CA GLY A 22 -20.71 -1.90 3.20
C GLY A 22 -21.05 -2.84 4.37
N LEU A 23 -21.68 -3.98 4.09
CA LEU A 23 -22.05 -4.97 5.10
C LEU A 23 -20.89 -5.91 5.44
N THR A 24 -19.94 -6.03 4.52
CA THR A 24 -18.78 -6.88 4.66
C THR A 24 -17.73 -6.23 5.55
N VAL A 25 -17.29 -6.95 6.59
CA VAL A 25 -16.17 -6.52 7.42
C VAL A 25 -14.87 -6.78 6.67
N VAL A 26 -14.14 -5.71 6.36
CA VAL A 26 -12.81 -5.83 5.75
C VAL A 26 -11.84 -6.37 6.80
N PRO A 27 -11.16 -7.50 6.57
CA PRO A 27 -10.22 -8.05 7.53
C PRO A 27 -9.01 -7.12 7.71
N ALA A 28 -8.47 -7.06 8.92
CA ALA A 28 -7.21 -6.39 9.16
C ALA A 28 -6.07 -7.21 8.53
N ILE A 29 -5.27 -6.56 7.67
CA ILE A 29 -4.13 -7.17 6.99
C ILE A 29 -2.88 -6.42 7.41
N PRO A 30 -2.15 -6.89 8.45
CA PRO A 30 -0.97 -6.20 8.96
C PRO A 30 0.08 -5.90 7.87
N ASP A 31 0.22 -6.79 6.89
CA ASP A 31 1.18 -6.64 5.80
C ASP A 31 0.94 -5.39 4.91
N LEU A 32 -0.27 -4.83 4.89
CA LEU A 32 -0.58 -3.61 4.13
C LEU A 32 -0.32 -2.32 4.92
N ASP A 33 -0.13 -2.43 6.23
CA ASP A 33 0.22 -1.32 7.11
C ASP A 33 1.72 -0.97 6.97
N PRO A 34 2.08 0.26 6.59
CA PRO A 34 3.47 0.72 6.59
C PRO A 34 4.20 0.48 7.93
N ALA A 35 3.50 0.60 9.06
CA ALA A 35 4.08 0.42 10.39
C ALA A 35 4.60 -1.02 10.60
N PHE A 36 3.96 -2.01 10.00
CA PHE A 36 4.41 -3.40 10.03
C PHE A 36 5.78 -3.60 9.36
N HIS A 37 6.14 -2.70 8.43
CA HIS A 37 7.45 -2.70 7.76
C HIS A 37 8.43 -1.71 8.39
N GLY A 38 8.13 -1.18 9.58
CA GLY A 38 8.95 -0.20 10.29
C GLY A 38 8.92 1.20 9.66
N LEU A 39 7.92 1.51 8.84
CA LEU A 39 7.73 2.85 8.27
C LEU A 39 6.80 3.66 9.17
N THR A 40 7.25 4.84 9.55
CA THR A 40 6.55 5.73 10.46
C THR A 40 5.89 6.89 9.71
N PRO A 41 5.02 7.68 10.36
CA PRO A 41 4.50 8.91 9.76
C PRO A 41 5.59 9.89 9.32
N ASP A 42 6.74 9.90 9.98
CA ASP A 42 7.87 10.78 9.63
C ASP A 42 8.52 10.39 8.28
N ASP A 43 8.33 9.14 7.84
CA ASP A 43 8.84 8.63 6.58
C ASP A 43 7.97 8.98 5.37
N MET A 44 6.82 9.64 5.56
CA MET A 44 5.87 9.93 4.48
C MET A 44 6.49 10.76 3.35
N ASP A 45 7.44 11.62 3.70
CA ASP A 45 8.15 12.51 2.77
C ASP A 45 9.49 11.93 2.30
N THR A 46 9.92 10.82 2.90
CA THR A 46 11.15 10.12 2.53
C THR A 46 10.98 9.47 1.15
N VAL A 47 11.99 9.66 0.29
CA VAL A 47 11.99 9.16 -1.09
C VAL A 47 12.55 7.75 -1.17
N PHE A 48 11.69 6.81 -1.57
CA PHE A 48 12.04 5.40 -1.73
C PHE A 48 12.13 5.01 -3.21
N ASN A 49 12.90 3.95 -3.48
CA ASN A 49 12.91 3.29 -4.79
C ASN A 49 11.63 2.45 -4.96
N THR A 50 10.95 2.59 -6.09
CA THR A 50 9.66 1.95 -6.41
C THR A 50 9.82 0.58 -7.09
N GLY A 51 11.04 0.23 -7.51
CA GLY A 51 11.39 -1.05 -8.12
C GLY A 51 10.63 -1.29 -9.42
N THR A 52 9.82 -2.36 -9.45
CA THR A 52 9.03 -2.75 -10.63
C THR A 52 7.61 -2.18 -10.61
N LEU A 53 7.35 -1.16 -9.80
CA LEU A 53 6.10 -0.41 -9.88
C LEU A 53 6.09 0.38 -11.18
N ALA A 54 4.99 0.35 -11.94
CA ALA A 54 4.83 1.12 -13.17
C ALA A 54 4.60 2.61 -12.85
N ALA A 55 5.62 3.24 -12.27
CA ALA A 55 5.65 4.62 -11.80
C ALA A 55 7.09 5.16 -11.90
N ALA A 56 7.35 6.39 -11.43
CA ALA A 56 8.72 6.91 -11.37
C ALA A 56 9.62 6.01 -10.50
N ASP A 57 10.90 5.85 -10.88
CA ASP A 57 11.87 4.97 -10.21
C ASP A 57 12.04 5.27 -8.71
N ARG A 58 11.84 6.53 -8.32
CA ARG A 58 11.88 6.98 -6.93
C ARG A 58 10.80 8.03 -6.66
N MET A 59 10.14 7.93 -5.52
CA MET A 59 9.15 8.93 -5.08
C MET A 59 8.90 8.86 -3.56
N PRO A 60 8.27 9.89 -2.97
CA PRO A 60 7.91 9.90 -1.54
C PRO A 60 7.00 8.73 -1.16
N LEU A 61 7.14 8.20 0.06
CA LEU A 61 6.29 7.11 0.57
C LEU A 61 4.80 7.41 0.42
N ARG A 62 4.37 8.65 0.69
CA ARG A 62 2.97 9.07 0.53
C ARG A 62 2.44 8.82 -0.88
N GLU A 63 3.24 9.08 -1.91
CA GLU A 63 2.84 8.89 -3.31
C GLU A 63 2.77 7.41 -3.65
N ILE A 64 3.72 6.61 -3.15
CA ILE A 64 3.70 5.16 -3.36
C ILE A 64 2.44 4.56 -2.72
N LEU A 65 2.13 4.93 -1.48
CA LEU A 65 0.95 4.47 -0.77
C LEU A 65 -0.34 4.87 -1.47
N ARG A 66 -0.40 6.10 -2.00
CA ARG A 66 -1.54 6.57 -2.79
C ARG A 66 -1.76 5.70 -4.03
N ILE A 67 -0.69 5.41 -4.78
CA ILE A 67 -0.77 4.59 -5.99
C ILE A 67 -1.19 3.16 -5.67
N VAL A 68 -0.51 2.48 -4.74
CA VAL A 68 -0.80 1.06 -4.46
C VAL A 68 -2.18 0.86 -3.86
N LYS A 69 -2.68 1.80 -3.04
CA LYS A 69 -4.07 1.76 -2.56
C LYS A 69 -5.04 1.95 -3.72
N ALA A 70 -4.87 2.98 -4.54
CA ALA A 70 -5.76 3.25 -5.66
C ALA A 70 -5.85 2.09 -6.68
N VAL A 71 -4.78 1.29 -6.83
CA VAL A 71 -4.72 0.19 -7.79
C VAL A 71 -5.24 -1.13 -7.21
N TYR A 72 -5.01 -1.40 -5.91
CA TYR A 72 -5.23 -2.74 -5.33
C TYR A 72 -6.31 -2.81 -4.24
N THR A 73 -6.83 -1.68 -3.73
CA THR A 73 -7.86 -1.62 -2.67
C THR A 73 -9.04 -0.74 -3.06
#